data_AF-D7F082-F1
#
_entry.id   AF-D7F082-F1
#
_cell.length_a   1.000
_cell.length_b   1.000
_cell.length_c   1.000
_cell.angle_alpha   90.00
_cell.angle_beta   90.00
_cell.angle_gamma   90.00
#
_symmetry.space_group_name_H-M   'P 1'
#
loop_
_entity.id
_entity.type
_entity.pdbx_description
1 polymer ?
#
loop_
_entity_poly.entity_id
_entity_poly.type
_entity_poly.pdbx_seq_one_letter_code
_entity_poly.pdbx_strand_id
1 'polypeptide(L)' 'TSSFFIRDIIKPDPPMNLQLRPLQNSRHVEVSWDYPDTWSTPHSYFSLTFCVQGQGKNNREKKERLCVDKT' A
#
# COMPACT_ATOMS: atom_id res chain seq x y z
N THR A 1 -12.80 18.16 -25.58
CA THR A 1 -12.90 16.92 -24.78
C THR A 1 -11.52 16.53 -24.34
N SER A 2 -11.25 16.50 -23.04
CA SER A 2 -9.99 15.95 -22.52
C SER A 2 -10.07 14.42 -22.61
N SER A 3 -9.09 13.80 -23.26
CA SER A 3 -8.94 12.36 -23.35
C SER A 3 -7.94 11.88 -22.30
N PHE A 4 -8.21 10.72 -21.69
CA PHE A 4 -7.29 10.05 -20.78
C PHE A 4 -7.15 8.58 -21.16
N PHE A 5 -6.04 7.95 -20.76
CA PHE A 5 -5.94 6.49 -20.75
C PHE A 5 -6.34 5.97 -19.37
N ILE A 6 -6.93 4.78 -19.32
CA ILE A 6 -7.38 4.17 -18.05
C ILE A 6 -6.22 4.11 -17.04
N ARG A 7 -5.01 3.73 -17.49
CA ARG A 7 -3.81 3.65 -16.64
C ARG A 7 -3.45 4.96 -15.92
N ASP A 8 -3.85 6.11 -16.48
CA ASP A 8 -3.53 7.43 -15.92
C ASP A 8 -4.47 7.79 -14.76
N ILE A 9 -5.59 7.07 -14.62
CA ILE A 9 -6.63 7.32 -13.61
C ILE A 9 -6.85 6.13 -12.68
N ILE A 10 -6.00 5.10 -12.75
CA ILE A 10 -6.08 3.94 -11.87
C ILE A 10 -5.83 4.38 -10.42
N LYS A 11 -6.79 4.07 -9.54
CA LYS A 11 -6.67 4.24 -8.11
C LYS A 11 -7.10 2.95 -7.42
N PRO A 12 -6.15 2.11 -6.96
CA PRO A 12 -6.48 0.89 -6.23
C PRO A 12 -7.20 1.21 -4.93
N ASP A 13 -8.06 0.30 -4.49
CA ASP A 13 -8.63 0.34 -3.14
C ASP A 13 -7.56 0.01 -2.09
N PRO A 14 -7.80 0.33 -0.80
CA PRO A 14 -6.86 0.02 0.27
C PRO A 14 -6.57 -1.49 0.40
N PRO A 15 -5.38 -1.89 0.91
CA PRO A 15 -5.08 -3.29 1.20
C PRO A 15 -6.07 -3.88 2.22
N MET A 16 -6.44 -5.15 2.01
CA MET A 16 -7.39 -5.85 2.87
C MET A 16 -6.69 -6.64 3.98
N ASN A 17 -7.43 -6.98 5.03
CA ASN A 17 -7.00 -7.90 6.10
C ASN A 17 -5.65 -7.55 6.74
N LEU A 18 -5.40 -6.27 7.03
CA LEU A 18 -4.16 -5.84 7.70
C LEU A 18 -4.01 -6.53 9.07
N GLN A 19 -2.98 -7.35 9.20
CA GLN A 19 -2.63 -8.07 10.42
C GLN A 19 -1.25 -7.64 10.91
N LEU A 20 -1.12 -7.51 12.23
CA LEU A 20 0.12 -7.22 12.92
C LEU A 20 0.42 -8.37 13.88
N ARG A 21 1.54 -9.05 13.68
CA ARG A 21 2.00 -10.15 14.55
C ARG A 21 3.32 -9.76 15.19
N PRO A 22 3.37 -9.59 16.53
CA PRO A 22 4.63 -9.30 17.20
C PRO A 22 5.54 -10.52 17.13
N LEU A 23 6.80 -10.32 16.74
CA LEU A 23 7.78 -11.40 16.71
C LEU A 23 8.37 -11.57 18.11
N GLN A 24 8.32 -12.79 18.65
CA GLN A 24 8.76 -13.04 20.03
C GLN A 24 10.22 -12.63 20.24
N ASN A 25 10.49 -12.04 21.41
CA ASN A 25 11.81 -11.56 21.84
C ASN A 25 12.41 -10.45 20.98
N SER A 26 11.60 -9.71 20.23
CA SER A 26 12.08 -8.61 19.39
C SER A 26 11.14 -7.39 19.39
N ARG A 27 11.68 -6.24 18.99
CA ARG A 27 10.87 -5.04 18.67
C ARG A 27 10.30 -5.08 17.23
N HIS A 28 10.57 -6.17 16.51
CA HIS A 28 10.07 -6.38 15.16
C HIS A 28 8.61 -6.88 15.19
N VAL A 29 7.85 -6.44 14.19
CA VAL A 29 6.46 -6.83 13.97
C VAL A 29 6.34 -7.29 12.53
N GLU A 30 5.75 -8.47 12.33
CA GLU A 30 5.32 -8.95 11.03
C GLU A 30 4.02 -8.25 10.66
N VAL A 31 3.98 -7.66 9.47
CA VAL A 31 2.82 -6.96 8.92
C VAL A 31 2.40 -7.72 7.67
N SER A 32 1.17 -8.21 7.64
CA SER A 32 0.61 -8.89 6.46
C SER A 32 -0.70 -8.23 6.03
N TRP A 33 -0.96 -8.26 4.73
CA TRP A 33 -2.16 -7.73 4.09
C TRP A 33 -2.43 -8.51 2.79
N ASP A 34 -3.67 -8.44 2.33
CA ASP A 34 -4.12 -9.03 1.07
C ASP A 34 -4.37 -7.94 0.02
N TYR A 35 -4.39 -8.36 -1.25
CA TYR A 35 -4.86 -7.50 -2.34
C TYR A 35 -6.34 -7.16 -2.16
N PRO A 36 -6.80 -5.98 -2.63
CA PRO A 36 -8.21 -5.66 -2.61
C PRO A 36 -8.98 -6.54 -3.62
N ASP A 37 -10.17 -7.01 -3.23
CA ASP A 37 -11.04 -7.83 -4.09
C ASP A 37 -11.49 -7.10 -5.38
N THR A 38 -11.44 -5.77 -5.35
CA THR A 38 -11.77 -4.90 -6.50
C THR A 38 -10.62 -4.76 -7.50
N TRP A 39 -9.43 -5.28 -7.18
CA TRP A 39 -8.27 -5.17 -8.05
C TRP A 39 -8.30 -6.21 -9.17
N SER A 40 -7.77 -5.81 -10.33
CA SER A 40 -7.76 -6.65 -11.53
C SER A 40 -6.95 -7.94 -11.31
N THR A 41 -7.50 -9.06 -11.78
CA THR A 41 -6.86 -10.38 -11.74
C THR A 41 -6.32 -10.78 -13.13
N PRO A 42 -5.24 -11.58 -13.22
CA PRO A 42 -4.49 -12.18 -12.12
C PRO A 42 -3.46 -11.20 -11.51
N HIS A 43 -3.19 -11.36 -10.21
CA HIS A 43 -2.20 -10.54 -9.48
C HIS A 43 -0.75 -10.76 -9.96
N SER A 44 -0.49 -11.79 -10.76
CA SER A 44 0.79 -11.98 -11.44
C SER A 44 1.00 -11.02 -12.61
N TYR A 45 -0.08 -10.43 -13.15
CA TYR A 45 -0.02 -9.45 -14.25
C TYR A 45 -0.30 -8.03 -13.73
N PHE A 46 -1.34 -7.85 -12.93
CA PHE A 46 -1.66 -6.57 -12.30
C PHE A 46 -1.05 -6.48 -10.90
N SER A 47 0.27 -6.39 -10.82
CA SER A 47 0.98 -6.30 -9.54
C SER A 47 0.81 -4.92 -8.90
N LEU A 48 0.56 -4.89 -7.59
CA LEU A 48 0.57 -3.67 -6.79
C LEU A 48 1.87 -3.57 -5.99
N THR A 49 2.34 -2.33 -5.85
CA THR A 49 3.41 -2.00 -4.91
C THR A 49 2.79 -1.36 -3.67
N PHE A 50 3.23 -1.81 -2.49
CA PHE A 50 2.68 -1.36 -1.21
C PHE A 50 3.68 -0.50 -0.45
N CYS A 51 3.15 0.46 0.30
CA CYS A 51 3.93 1.43 1.02
C CYS A 51 3.68 1.26 2.51
N VAL A 52 4.70 0.83 3.26
CA VAL A 52 4.58 0.57 4.69
C VAL A 52 5.15 1.73 5.49
N GLN A 53 4.33 2.33 6.35
CA GLN A 53 4.73 3.44 7.21
C GLN A 53 4.40 3.12 8.68
N GLY A 54 5.40 3.21 9.56
CA GLY A 54 5.20 3.11 11.01
C GLY A 54 5.18 4.49 11.66
N GLN A 55 4.07 4.83 12.31
CA GLN A 55 3.96 6.08 13.08
C GLN A 55 4.35 5.85 14.54
N GLY A 56 5.51 6.38 14.95
CA GLY A 56 5.88 6.47 16.36
C GLY A 56 5.19 7.66 17.04
N LYS A 57 4.97 7.61 18.36
CA LYS A 57 4.33 8.68 19.16
C LYS A 57 5.08 10.03 19.16
N ASN A 58 6.26 10.08 18.56
CA ASN A 58 7.09 11.28 18.50
C ASN A 58 6.72 12.07 17.25
N ASN A 59 5.82 13.03 17.43
CA ASN A 59 5.38 13.99 16.44
C ASN A 59 6.57 14.64 15.72
N ARG A 60 6.78 14.24 14.46
CA ARG A 60 7.43 15.05 13.43
C ARG A 60 6.73 14.66 12.15
N GLU A 61 6.16 15.65 11.48
CA GLU A 61 5.65 15.58 10.11
C GLU A 61 6.66 14.83 9.23
N LYS A 62 6.57 13.49 9.21
CA LYS A 62 7.28 12.69 8.23
C LYS A 62 6.48 12.89 6.97
N LYS A 63 6.81 14.00 6.30
CA LYS A 63 6.47 14.36 4.93
C LYS A 63 5.86 13.16 4.25
N GLU A 64 4.55 13.20 4.09
CA GLU A 64 3.75 12.27 3.32
C GLU A 64 4.60 11.88 2.12
N ARG A 65 5.29 10.74 2.21
CA ARG A 65 5.86 10.13 1.04
C ARG A 65 4.62 9.55 0.40
N LEU A 66 3.87 10.41 -0.29
CA LEU A 66 2.92 10.00 -1.29
C LEU A 66 3.71 8.99 -2.10
N CYS A 67 3.26 7.74 -2.03
CA CYS A 67 3.87 6.64 -2.72
C CYS A 67 3.43 6.83 -4.17
N VAL A 68 4.01 7.87 -4.79
CA VAL A 68 3.75 8.28 -6.16
C VAL A 68 4.51 7.29 -7.01
N ASP A 69 3.76 6.50 -7.77
CA ASP A 69 4.31 5.81 -8.92
C ASP A 69 4.95 6.87 -9.82
N LYS A 70 6.28 6.83 -9.91
CA LYS A 70 7.01 7.60 -10.93
C LYS A 70 6.81 6.85 -12.23
N THR A 71 5.79 7.24 -12.98
CA THR A 71 5.70 6.94 -14.41
C THR A 71 6.40 8.05 -15.20
#